data_AF-A0A9Q1HIG2-F1
#
_entry.id   AF-A0A9Q1HIG2-F1
#
_cell.length_a   1.000
_cell.length_b   1.000
_cell.length_c   1.000
_cell.angle_alpha   90.00
_cell.angle_beta   90.00
_cell.angle_gamma   90.00
#
_symmetry.space_group_name_H-M   'P 1'
#
loop_
_entity.id
_entity.type
_entity.pdbx_description
1 polymer ?
#
loop_
_entity_poly.entity_id
_entity_poly.type
_entity_poly.pdbx_seq_one_letter_code
_entity_poly.pdbx_strand_id
1 'polypeptide(L)' 'MKDERIERLPCMHKGTYADDCLVDRVTQHKCYIVGTCDRDLKRRIRKIPGVPIMFITRHRYTIERMPDAFGAPKV' A
#
# COMPACT_ATOMS: atom_id res chain seq x y z
N MET A 1 2.98 8.58 -19.37
CA MET A 1 1.75 8.17 -20.08
C MET A 1 0.65 7.99 -19.04
N LYS A 2 -0.55 8.52 -19.28
CA LYS A 2 -1.72 8.25 -18.42
C LYS A 2 -2.34 6.96 -18.94
N ASP A 3 -2.23 5.88 -18.17
CA ASP A 3 -2.83 4.59 -18.49
C ASP A 3 -4.28 4.58 -18.02
N GLU A 4 -5.22 4.24 -18.90
CA GLU A 4 -6.66 4.21 -18.62
C GLU A 4 -7.03 3.11 -17.61
N ARG A 5 -6.18 2.09 -17.45
CA ARG A 5 -6.38 1.02 -16.46
C ARG A 5 -6.10 1.48 -15.02
N ILE A 6 -5.49 2.67 -14.85
CA ILE A 6 -5.14 3.22 -13.54
C ILE A 6 -6.19 4.24 -13.12
N GLU A 7 -7.00 3.87 -12.13
CA GLU A 7 -7.91 4.79 -11.47
C GLU A 7 -7.12 5.82 -10.64
N ARG A 8 -7.44 7.11 -10.82
CA ARG A 8 -6.82 8.22 -10.08
C ARG A 8 -7.77 8.71 -9.00
N LEU A 9 -7.41 8.45 -7.75
CA LEU A 9 -8.20 8.90 -6.61
C LEU A 9 -7.96 10.39 -6.32
N PRO A 10 -9.01 11.20 -6.11
CA PRO A 10 -8.85 12.58 -5.69
C PRO A 10 -8.44 12.65 -4.22
N CYS A 11 -7.59 13.61 -3.88
CA CYS A 11 -7.15 13.89 -2.51
C CYS A 11 -7.74 15.23 -2.03
N MET A 12 -8.19 15.28 -0.78
CA MET A 12 -8.86 16.47 -0.19
C MET A 12 -7.98 17.21 0.84
N HIS A 13 -6.68 16.97 0.85
CA HIS A 13 -5.74 17.63 1.75
C HIS A 13 -4.87 18.64 0.99
N LYS A 14 -4.32 19.61 1.72
CA LYS A 14 -3.28 20.50 1.20
C LYS A 14 -1.94 19.76 1.20
N GLY A 15 -1.03 20.18 0.31
CA GLY A 15 0.28 19.54 0.16
C GLY A 15 0.24 18.26 -0.66
N THR A 16 1.42 17.75 -1.00
CA THR A 16 1.62 16.68 -1.99
C THR A 16 2.48 15.54 -1.46
N TYR A 17 2.69 15.46 -0.15
CA TYR A 17 3.47 14.38 0.44
C TYR A 17 2.67 13.07 0.40
N ALA A 18 3.09 12.16 -0.46
CA ALA A 18 2.34 10.96 -0.79
C ALA A 18 2.22 10.00 0.39
N ASP A 19 3.24 9.90 1.23
CA ASP A 19 3.25 8.98 2.37
C ASP A 19 2.17 9.34 3.39
N ASP A 20 2.01 10.63 3.70
CA ASP A 20 0.96 11.11 4.61
C ASP A 20 -0.42 10.89 3.99
N CYS A 21 -0.57 11.21 2.70
CA CYS A 21 -1.80 10.95 1.96
C CYS A 21 -2.23 9.46 2.03
N LEU A 22 -1.30 8.55 1.76
CA LEU A 22 -1.56 7.12 1.76
C LEU A 22 -1.87 6.62 3.17
N VAL A 23 -1.10 7.05 4.18
CA VAL A 23 -1.32 6.67 5.58
C VAL A 23 -2.68 7.14 6.08
N ASP A 24 -3.05 8.38 5.83
CA ASP A 24 -4.34 8.92 6.28
C ASP A 24 -5.51 8.21 5.59
N ARG A 25 -5.42 8.01 4.27
CA ARG A 25 -6.46 7.33 3.48
C ARG A 25 -6.68 5.91 3.97
N VAL A 26 -5.62 5.12 4.14
CA VAL A 26 -5.76 3.70 4.54
C VAL A 26 -6.03 3.52 6.03
N THR A 27 -5.78 4.55 6.84
CA THR A 27 -6.24 4.60 8.24
C THR A 27 -7.76 4.76 8.29
N GLN A 28 -8.32 5.66 7.49
CA GLN A 28 -9.76 5.91 7.43
C GLN A 28 -10.52 4.79 6.69
N HIS A 29 -9.97 4.32 5.58
CA HIS A 29 -10.58 3.34 4.69
C HIS A 29 -9.67 2.13 4.54
N LYS A 30 -9.94 1.06 5.29
CA LYS A 30 -9.14 -0.18 5.29
C LYS A 30 -9.46 -1.12 4.12
N CYS A 31 -9.87 -0.55 2.98
CA CYS A 31 -10.25 -1.28 1.76
C CYS A 31 -9.18 -1.22 0.66
N TYR A 32 -7.93 -0.92 1.02
CA TYR A 32 -6.82 -0.78 0.08
C TYR A 32 -5.65 -1.71 0.43
N ILE A 33 -4.91 -2.10 -0.61
CA ILE A 33 -3.56 -2.67 -0.51
C ILE A 33 -2.57 -1.56 -0.87
N VAL A 34 -1.55 -1.35 -0.05
CA VAL A 34 -0.52 -0.33 -0.32
C VAL A 34 0.64 -0.94 -1.08
N GLY A 35 0.83 -0.53 -2.33
CA GLY A 35 1.99 -0.89 -3.14
C GLY A 35 3.18 0.03 -2.88
N THR A 36 4.20 -0.44 -2.16
CA THR A 36 5.43 0.36 -1.92
C THR A 36 6.66 -0.51 -1.67
N CYS A 37 7.83 -0.02 -2.10
CA CYS A 37 9.12 -0.59 -1.71
C CYS A 37 9.84 0.24 -0.63
N ASP A 38 9.28 1.39 -0.22
CA ASP A 38 9.89 2.26 0.78
C ASP A 38 9.86 1.65 2.18
N ARG A 39 10.97 1.75 2.92
CA ARG A 39 11.13 1.10 4.22
C ARG A 39 10.36 1.81 5.33
N ASP A 40 10.33 3.13 5.33
CA ASP A 40 9.70 3.93 6.38
C ASP A 40 8.19 3.96 6.21
N LEU A 41 7.68 4.08 4.97
CA LEU A 41 6.26 3.93 4.69
C LEU A 41 5.75 2.55 5.09
N LYS A 42 6.49 1.46 4.79
CA LYS A 42 6.14 0.11 5.28
C LYS A 42 6.04 0.06 6.81
N ARG A 43 6.99 0.69 7.52
CA ARG A 43 6.96 0.75 8.99
C ARG A 43 5.72 1.49 9.50
N ARG A 44 5.31 2.57 8.84
CA ARG A 44 4.08 3.32 9.17
C ARG A 44 2.83 2.49 8.91
N ILE A 45 2.70 1.88 7.73
CA ILE A 45 1.52 1.08 7.35
C ILE A 45 1.38 -0.18 8.20
N ARG A 46 2.47 -0.83 8.61
CA ARG A 46 2.41 -2.00 9.52
C ARG A 46 1.72 -1.72 10.86
N LYS A 47 1.72 -0.46 11.32
CA LYS A 47 1.00 -0.06 12.54
C LYS A 47 -0.52 -0.06 12.35
N ILE A 48 -1.00 0.01 11.10
CA ILE A 48 -2.43 0.00 10.78
C ILE A 48 -2.88 -1.46 10.59
N PRO A 49 -3.79 -1.99 11.43
CA PRO A 49 -4.29 -3.35 11.26
C PRO A 49 -5.30 -3.42 10.11
N GLY A 50 -5.22 -4.49 9.32
CA GLY A 50 -6.13 -4.75 8.20
C GLY A 50 -5.70 -4.14 6.86
N VAL A 51 -4.50 -3.57 6.77
CA VAL A 51 -3.95 -3.00 5.52
C VAL A 51 -2.77 -3.87 5.03
N PRO A 52 -2.95 -4.64 3.95
CA PRO A 52 -1.87 -5.42 3.33
C PRO A 52 -0.88 -4.51 2.58
N ILE A 53 0.35 -4.99 2.45
CA ILE A 53 1.43 -4.28 1.76
C ILE A 53 1.91 -5.13 0.58
N MET A 54 1.85 -4.58 -0.63
CA MET A 54 2.42 -5.18 -1.83
C MET A 54 3.78 -4.55 -2.15
N PHE A 55 4.78 -5.36 -2.49
CA PHE A 55 6.11 -4.89 -2.88
C PHE A 55 6.74 -5.80 -3.93
N ILE A 56 7.76 -5.30 -4.62
CA ILE A 56 8.49 -6.05 -5.64
C ILE A 56 9.72 -6.69 -5.01
N THR A 57 9.93 -7.98 -5.26
CA THR A 57 11.16 -8.70 -4.93
C THR A 57 11.40 -9.77 -5.97
N ARG A 58 12.66 -9.97 -6.40
CA ARG A 58 13.03 -10.99 -7.40
C ARG A 58 12.13 -10.98 -8.66
N HIS A 59 11.86 -9.80 -9.21
CA HIS A 59 10.97 -9.60 -10.38
C HIS A 59 9.52 -10.09 -10.20
N ARG A 60 9.05 -10.25 -8.96
CA ARG A 60 7.68 -10.68 -8.64
C ARG A 60 7.05 -9.72 -7.62
N TYR A 61 5.74 -9.58 -7.69
CA TYR A 61 4.97 -8.92 -6.63
C TYR A 61 4.78 -9.90 -5.47
N THR A 62 4.98 -9.43 -4.24
CA THR A 62 4.76 -10.17 -3.00
C THR A 62 3.88 -9.34 -2.08
N ILE A 63 2.98 -9.99 -1.36
CA ILE A 63 2.05 -9.35 -0.44
C ILE A 63 2.36 -9.81 0.99
N GLU A 64 2.46 -8.85 1.90
CA GLU A 64 2.58 -9.04 3.34
C GLU A 64 1.20 -8.80 4.02
N ARG A 65 0.90 -9.54 5.09
CA ARG A 65 -0.28 -9.39 5.97
C ARG A 65 -1.64 -9.57 5.30
N MET A 66 -1.70 -10.37 4.25
CA MET A 66 -2.95 -10.84 3.66
C MET A 66 -3.22 -12.28 4.16
N PRO A 67 -4.31 -12.53 4.92
CA PRO A 67 -4.60 -13.83 5.53
C PRO A 67 -4.69 -14.98 4.51
N ASP A 68 -5.22 -14.71 3.32
CA ASP A 68 -5.46 -15.70 2.27
C ASP A 68 -4.40 -15.70 1.15
N ALA A 69 -3.25 -15.05 1.36
CA ALA A 69 -2.21 -14.97 0.33
C ALA A 69 -1.46 -16.29 0.14
N PHE A 70 -1.99 -17.16 -0.71
CA PHE A 70 -1.27 -18.28 -1.30
C PHE A 70 -0.01 -17.76 -2.02
N GLY A 71 1.18 -18.09 -1.49
CA GLY A 71 2.46 -17.80 -2.13
C GLY A 71 3.33 -16.71 -1.48
N ALA A 72 2.90 -16.09 -0.38
CA ALA A 72 3.80 -15.29 0.44
C ALA A 72 4.81 -16.23 1.13
N PRO A 73 6.13 -15.98 1.07
CA PRO A 73 7.08 -16.76 1.85
C PRO A 73 6.69 -16.66 3.32
N LYS A 74 6.49 -17.82 3.97
CA LYS A 74 6.34 -17.88 5.43
C LYS A 74 7.60 -17.24 6.01
N VAL A 75 7.47 -16.08 6.63
CA VAL A 75 8.49 -15.55 7.54
C VAL A 75 8.64 -16.49 8.71
#